data_AF-A0A0Q4WBJ3-F1
#
_entry.id   AF-A0A0Q4WBJ3-F1
#
_cell.length_a   1.000
_cell.length_b   1.000
_cell.length_c   1.000
_cell.angle_alpha   90.00
_cell.angle_beta   90.00
_cell.angle_gamma   90.00
#
_symmetry.space_group_name_H-M   'P 1'
#
loop_
_entity.id
_entity.type
_entity.pdbx_description
1 polymer ?
#
loop_
_entity_poly.entity_id
_entity_poly.type
_entity_poly.pdbx_seq_one_letter_code
_entity_poly.pdbx_strand_id
1 'polypeptide(L)'
;MRTRAKTVGIALMAVLLPWSAKAEDGNWFTNMLKYGGTTVPPSQPADLGEVYCPTVDVAENGAALRSYGGRADDNAGLRSQITLGRLARECVRLADGSVSVKVGVEGQVLLGPAGRPGRFEAPVYFTIKAGDQIIATRARKVSVSIGPNEAQGLFTVIEENLVVPRPLSESYDIGVSLHGAPGKAAVKRKRKATPAAAQAETSPEAAQ
;
A
#
# COMPACT_ATOMS: atom_id res chain seq x y z
N MET A 1 17.32 -50.80 -67.01
CA MET A 1 17.37 -50.81 -65.53
C MET A 1 18.05 -49.53 -65.02
N ARG A 2 17.68 -49.06 -63.81
CA ARG A 2 18.38 -48.03 -62.99
C ARG A 2 18.32 -46.53 -63.43
N THR A 3 17.15 -45.93 -63.17
CA THR A 3 16.94 -44.69 -62.36
C THR A 3 18.07 -43.65 -62.18
N ARG A 4 17.82 -42.40 -62.66
CA ARG A 4 18.06 -41.06 -62.03
C ARG A 4 17.26 -40.00 -62.84
N ALA A 5 16.87 -38.80 -62.38
CA ALA A 5 16.54 -38.26 -61.05
C ALA A 5 15.78 -36.91 -61.20
N LYS A 6 14.90 -36.53 -60.26
CA LYS A 6 14.18 -35.23 -60.12
C LYS A 6 13.86 -35.04 -58.62
N THR A 7 14.25 -33.98 -57.88
CA THR A 7 13.81 -32.56 -57.88
C THR A 7 12.27 -32.41 -57.79
N VAL A 8 11.68 -31.55 -56.93
CA VAL A 8 12.21 -30.51 -56.02
C VAL A 8 11.16 -30.16 -54.94
N GLY A 9 11.59 -29.55 -53.81
CA GLY A 9 10.78 -28.57 -53.06
C GLY A 9 9.75 -29.08 -52.04
N ILE A 10 10.08 -28.97 -50.75
CA ILE A 10 9.10 -28.93 -49.65
C ILE A 10 9.16 -27.54 -49.03
N ALA A 11 8.09 -26.76 -49.18
CA ALA A 11 7.92 -25.50 -48.47
C ALA A 11 7.13 -25.75 -47.17
N LEU A 12 7.77 -25.54 -46.02
CA LEU A 12 7.14 -25.64 -44.70
C LEU A 12 6.39 -24.33 -44.40
N MET A 13 5.05 -24.34 -44.54
CA MET A 13 4.21 -23.32 -43.93
C MET A 13 3.86 -23.72 -42.49
N ALA A 14 4.39 -22.99 -41.52
CA ALA A 14 3.99 -23.09 -40.12
C ALA A 14 2.64 -22.37 -39.91
N VAL A 15 1.56 -23.13 -39.80
CA VAL A 15 0.23 -22.59 -39.48
C VAL A 15 0.16 -22.29 -37.98
N LEU A 16 0.13 -21.00 -37.63
CA LEU A 16 -0.25 -20.55 -36.30
C LEU A 16 -1.77 -20.68 -36.16
N LEU A 17 -2.24 -21.64 -35.33
CA LEU A 17 -3.63 -21.73 -34.91
C LEU A 17 -3.85 -20.75 -33.72
N PRO A 18 -4.65 -19.69 -33.86
CA PRO A 18 -5.06 -18.90 -32.71
C PRO A 18 -5.99 -19.73 -31.82
N TRP A 19 -5.72 -19.71 -30.53
CA TRP A 19 -6.55 -20.33 -29.49
C TRP A 19 -7.93 -19.64 -29.48
N SER A 20 -8.94 -20.30 -30.06
CA SER A 20 -10.30 -19.78 -30.05
C SER A 20 -10.85 -19.76 -28.62
N ALA A 21 -10.93 -18.56 -28.03
CA ALA A 21 -11.91 -18.31 -26.98
C ALA A 21 -13.29 -18.55 -27.60
N LYS A 22 -14.04 -19.53 -27.07
CA LYS A 22 -15.42 -19.73 -27.51
C LYS A 22 -16.27 -18.59 -26.95
N ALA A 23 -16.52 -17.60 -27.81
CA ALA A 23 -17.72 -16.79 -27.65
C ALA A 23 -18.92 -17.74 -27.68
N GLU A 24 -19.83 -17.59 -26.73
CA GLU A 24 -21.09 -18.32 -26.73
C GLU A 24 -21.96 -17.70 -27.82
N ASP A 25 -22.31 -18.49 -28.84
CA ASP A 25 -23.12 -18.06 -30.01
C ASP A 25 -24.61 -17.84 -29.62
N GLY A 26 -24.84 -16.95 -28.66
CA GLY A 26 -26.16 -16.38 -28.39
C GLY A 26 -26.61 -15.56 -29.59
N ASN A 27 -27.70 -15.99 -30.21
CA ASN A 27 -28.25 -15.47 -31.47
C ASN A 27 -28.06 -13.94 -31.63
N TRP A 28 -27.29 -13.53 -32.65
CA TRP A 28 -26.88 -12.13 -32.85
C TRP A 28 -28.07 -11.16 -32.96
N PHE A 29 -29.20 -11.60 -33.54
CA PHE A 29 -30.45 -10.85 -33.59
C PHE A 29 -31.03 -10.60 -32.19
N THR A 30 -30.98 -11.60 -31.29
CA THR A 30 -31.46 -11.46 -29.91
C THR A 30 -30.59 -10.48 -29.12
N ASN A 31 -29.27 -10.50 -29.34
CA ASN A 31 -28.37 -9.53 -28.70
C ASN A 31 -28.59 -8.11 -29.25
N MET A 32 -28.71 -7.96 -30.57
CA MET A 32 -29.02 -6.66 -31.21
C MET A 32 -30.33 -6.07 -30.70
N LEU A 33 -31.39 -6.88 -30.59
CA LEU A 33 -32.71 -6.45 -30.13
C LEU A 33 -32.74 -6.09 -28.64
N LYS A 34 -31.98 -6.82 -27.80
CA LYS A 34 -32.01 -6.66 -26.34
C LYS A 34 -31.02 -5.63 -25.80
N TYR A 35 -29.85 -5.50 -26.42
CA TYR A 35 -28.73 -4.70 -25.92
C TYR A 35 -28.28 -3.59 -26.90
N GLY A 36 -28.93 -3.46 -28.06
CA GLY A 36 -28.60 -2.42 -29.05
C GLY A 36 -27.27 -2.66 -29.79
N GLY A 37 -26.70 -3.85 -29.69
CA GLY A 37 -25.41 -4.20 -30.29
C GLY A 37 -25.17 -5.72 -30.34
N THR A 38 -24.14 -6.14 -31.05
CA THR A 38 -23.80 -7.56 -31.24
C THR A 38 -23.14 -8.21 -30.02
N THR A 39 -22.69 -7.41 -29.05
CA THR A 39 -22.02 -7.86 -27.83
C THR A 39 -22.96 -7.80 -26.62
N VAL A 40 -22.94 -8.86 -25.81
CA VAL A 40 -23.57 -8.82 -24.48
C VAL A 40 -22.73 -7.88 -23.59
N PRO A 41 -23.33 -6.94 -22.84
CA PRO A 41 -22.60 -6.14 -21.86
C PRO A 41 -21.86 -7.05 -20.89
N PRO A 42 -20.63 -6.70 -20.44
CA PRO A 42 -19.92 -7.51 -19.47
C PRO A 42 -20.80 -7.69 -18.23
N SER A 43 -21.03 -8.94 -17.84
CA SER A 43 -21.80 -9.27 -16.64
C SER A 43 -21.16 -8.57 -15.46
N GLN A 44 -21.91 -7.68 -14.80
CA GLN A 44 -21.44 -7.03 -13.59
C GLN A 44 -21.04 -8.12 -12.58
N PRO A 45 -19.95 -7.95 -11.82
CA PRO A 45 -19.56 -8.92 -10.79
C PRO A 45 -20.75 -9.12 -9.86
N ALA A 46 -21.02 -10.38 -9.50
CA ALA A 46 -22.19 -10.73 -8.72
C ALA A 46 -22.19 -9.94 -7.41
N ASP A 47 -23.19 -9.07 -7.24
CA ASP A 47 -23.41 -8.38 -5.98
C ASP A 47 -23.84 -9.43 -4.95
N LEU A 48 -22.94 -9.75 -4.01
CA LEU A 48 -23.16 -10.76 -2.98
C LEU A 48 -23.97 -10.23 -1.78
N GLY A 49 -24.66 -9.10 -1.98
CA GLY A 49 -25.55 -8.47 -1.01
C GLY A 49 -24.83 -7.58 -0.01
N GLU A 50 -25.62 -6.84 0.77
CA GLU A 50 -25.16 -5.83 1.71
C GLU A 50 -23.99 -6.33 2.60
N VAL A 51 -22.96 -5.49 2.68
CA VAL A 51 -21.71 -5.81 3.38
C VAL A 51 -21.50 -4.81 4.49
N TYR A 52 -21.35 -5.29 5.74
CA TYR A 52 -20.96 -4.42 6.83
C TYR A 52 -19.60 -3.80 6.52
N CYS A 53 -19.58 -2.48 6.37
CA CYS A 53 -18.41 -1.68 6.05
C CYS A 53 -18.37 -0.51 7.05
N PRO A 54 -17.54 -0.59 8.10
CA PRO A 54 -17.40 0.44 9.14
C PRO A 54 -16.64 1.65 8.61
N THR A 55 -16.65 2.78 9.32
CA THR A 55 -15.78 3.94 8.99
C THR A 55 -14.29 3.61 9.14
N VAL A 56 -13.44 4.40 8.46
CA VAL A 56 -11.98 4.36 8.67
C VAL A 56 -11.63 5.33 9.79
N ASP A 57 -11.16 4.81 10.90
CA ASP A 57 -10.67 5.61 12.01
C ASP A 57 -9.15 5.80 11.94
N VAL A 58 -8.68 6.92 12.47
CA VAL A 58 -7.25 7.16 12.64
C VAL A 58 -6.84 6.73 14.04
N ALA A 59 -5.85 5.84 14.15
CA ALA A 59 -5.38 5.38 15.46
C ALA A 59 -4.83 6.55 16.30
N GLU A 60 -4.85 6.41 17.63
CA GLU A 60 -4.37 7.45 18.55
C GLU A 60 -2.96 7.93 18.22
N ASN A 61 -2.79 9.25 18.12
CA ASN A 61 -1.55 9.92 17.69
C ASN A 61 -1.09 9.53 16.26
N GLY A 62 -1.83 8.71 15.52
CA GLY A 62 -1.50 8.21 14.18
C GLY A 62 -1.73 9.21 13.04
N ALA A 63 -2.42 10.33 13.29
CA ALA A 63 -2.82 11.30 12.26
C ALA A 63 -1.65 12.11 11.66
N ALA A 64 -0.58 12.32 12.42
CA ALA A 64 0.57 13.12 12.00
C ALA A 64 1.88 12.52 12.50
N LEU A 65 2.91 12.49 11.65
CA LEU A 65 4.27 12.07 11.97
C LEU A 65 5.23 13.23 11.76
N ARG A 66 5.90 13.69 12.83
CA ARG A 66 6.85 14.81 12.80
C ARG A 66 8.29 14.30 12.84
N SER A 67 9.15 14.90 12.01
CA SER A 67 10.58 14.62 11.95
C SER A 67 11.38 15.85 12.38
N TYR A 68 12.23 15.70 13.38
CA TYR A 68 13.00 16.81 13.98
C TYR A 68 14.50 16.68 13.68
N GLY A 69 15.17 17.82 13.54
CA GLY A 69 16.59 17.95 13.22
C GLY A 69 17.52 18.14 14.41
N GLY A 70 17.05 17.85 15.62
CA GLY A 70 17.77 18.08 16.87
C GLY A 70 16.98 17.53 18.05
N ARG A 71 16.62 18.40 19.00
CA ARG A 71 15.75 18.04 20.12
C ARG A 71 14.32 17.77 19.61
N ALA A 72 13.65 16.79 20.20
CA ALA A 72 12.22 16.56 19.93
C ALA A 72 11.38 17.75 20.44
N ASP A 73 10.23 17.96 19.80
CA ASP A 73 9.21 18.96 20.14
C ASP A 73 9.67 20.43 20.06
N ASP A 74 10.82 20.69 19.43
CA ASP A 74 11.25 22.03 19.05
C ASP A 74 10.74 22.40 17.65
N ASN A 75 9.82 23.37 17.59
CA ASN A 75 9.24 23.85 16.34
C ASN A 75 10.29 24.46 15.38
N ALA A 76 11.35 25.08 15.90
CA ALA A 76 12.44 25.59 15.07
C ALA A 76 13.26 24.45 14.44
N GLY A 77 13.35 23.31 15.15
CA GLY A 77 14.01 22.09 14.69
C GLY A 77 13.15 21.18 13.78
N LEU A 78 11.89 21.51 13.49
CA LEU A 78 11.03 20.66 12.66
C LEU A 78 11.54 20.63 11.20
N ARG A 79 11.85 19.43 10.70
CA ARG A 79 12.29 19.19 9.31
C ARG A 79 11.12 18.91 8.38
N SER A 80 10.21 18.06 8.81
CA SER A 80 8.99 17.77 8.05
C SER A 80 7.89 17.25 8.95
N GLN A 81 6.65 17.45 8.51
CA GLN A 81 5.45 16.88 9.11
C GLN A 81 4.66 16.16 8.02
N ILE A 82 4.41 14.87 8.23
CA ILE A 82 3.51 14.07 7.40
C ILE A 82 2.14 14.09 8.08
N THR A 83 1.06 14.34 7.35
CA THR A 83 -0.31 14.31 7.88
C THR A 83 -1.23 13.49 7.00
N LEU A 84 -2.11 12.70 7.61
CA LEU A 84 -3.26 12.11 6.92
C LEU A 84 -4.26 13.19 6.54
N GLY A 85 -4.87 13.05 5.36
CA GLY A 85 -5.91 13.90 4.83
C GLY A 85 -7.22 13.13 4.67
N ARG A 86 -7.56 12.78 3.41
CA ARG A 86 -8.78 12.03 3.11
C ARG A 86 -8.58 10.52 3.28
N LEU A 87 -9.62 9.85 3.77
CA LEU A 87 -9.69 8.40 3.92
C LEU A 87 -10.87 7.89 3.10
N ALA A 88 -10.67 6.78 2.40
CA ALA A 88 -11.66 6.12 1.57
C ALA A 88 -11.68 4.62 1.87
N ARG A 89 -12.84 3.99 1.67
CA ARG A 89 -13.06 2.57 1.97
C ARG A 89 -14.02 1.95 0.97
N GLU A 90 -13.77 0.70 0.65
CA GLU A 90 -14.62 -0.14 -0.20
C GLU A 90 -14.57 -1.55 0.39
N CYS A 91 -15.73 -2.15 0.64
CA CYS A 91 -15.84 -3.49 1.19
C CYS A 91 -16.64 -4.36 0.23
N VAL A 92 -16.08 -5.49 -0.17
CA VAL A 92 -16.71 -6.43 -1.09
C VAL A 92 -16.75 -7.81 -0.43
N ARG A 93 -17.94 -8.42 -0.37
CA ARG A 93 -18.09 -9.80 0.10
C ARG A 93 -17.59 -10.75 -1.00
N LEU A 94 -16.86 -11.78 -0.61
CA LEU A 94 -16.34 -12.81 -1.52
C LEU A 94 -17.28 -14.02 -1.57
N ALA A 95 -17.10 -14.90 -2.56
CA ALA A 95 -17.82 -16.17 -2.63
C ALA A 95 -17.51 -17.10 -1.42
N ASP A 96 -16.29 -16.98 -0.87
CA ASP A 96 -15.91 -17.61 0.39
C ASP A 96 -16.48 -16.87 1.62
N GLY A 97 -17.37 -15.89 1.41
CA GLY A 97 -18.12 -15.09 2.39
C GLY A 97 -17.27 -14.24 3.33
N SER A 98 -15.94 -14.24 3.16
CA SER A 98 -15.08 -13.24 3.76
C SER A 98 -15.41 -11.87 3.16
N VAL A 99 -14.92 -10.80 3.79
CA VAL A 99 -15.01 -9.45 3.24
C VAL A 99 -13.61 -8.99 2.88
N SER A 100 -13.39 -8.66 1.61
CA SER A 100 -12.18 -7.96 1.19
C SER A 100 -12.41 -6.47 1.39
N VAL A 101 -11.60 -5.88 2.25
CA VAL A 101 -11.57 -4.44 2.49
C VAL A 101 -10.45 -3.83 1.64
N LYS A 102 -10.76 -2.74 0.96
CA LYS A 102 -9.80 -1.85 0.30
C LYS A 102 -9.86 -0.51 1.01
N VAL A 103 -8.70 0.05 1.35
CA VAL A 103 -8.58 1.32 2.09
C VAL A 103 -7.69 2.27 1.30
N GLY A 104 -8.28 3.38 0.86
CA GLY A 104 -7.56 4.50 0.25
C GLY A 104 -7.19 5.53 1.31
N VAL A 105 -5.95 6.01 1.27
CA VAL A 105 -5.42 7.04 2.17
C VAL A 105 -4.73 8.09 1.32
N GLU A 106 -5.18 9.33 1.45
CA GLU A 106 -4.50 10.51 0.96
C GLU A 106 -3.84 11.23 2.13
N GLY A 107 -2.66 11.77 1.89
CA GLY A 107 -1.94 12.58 2.87
C GLY A 107 -0.99 13.54 2.19
N GLN A 108 -0.29 14.31 3.02
CA GLN A 108 0.68 15.29 2.57
C GLN A 108 1.92 15.30 3.45
N VAL A 109 3.04 15.67 2.87
CA VAL A 109 4.30 15.94 3.54
C VAL A 109 4.56 17.43 3.45
N LEU A 110 4.64 18.11 4.59
CA LEU A 110 4.94 19.53 4.74
C LEU A 110 6.40 19.69 5.17
N LEU A 111 7.13 20.63 4.56
CA LEU A 111 8.43 21.07 5.05
C LEU A 111 8.27 21.93 6.31
N GLY A 112 9.09 21.67 7.33
CA GLY A 112 9.20 22.52 8.51
C GLY A 112 10.29 23.60 8.34
N PRO A 113 10.50 24.49 9.34
CA PRO A 113 11.48 25.57 9.26
C PRO A 113 12.94 25.11 9.09
N ALA A 114 13.30 23.94 9.62
CA ALA A 114 14.59 23.28 9.40
C ALA A 114 14.56 22.26 8.25
N GLY A 115 13.47 22.22 7.49
CA GLY A 115 13.27 21.36 6.33
C GLY A 115 14.07 21.82 5.12
N ARG A 116 14.31 20.90 4.20
CA ARG A 116 14.88 21.19 2.87
C ARG A 116 14.14 20.36 1.81
N PRO A 117 13.97 20.88 0.59
CA PRO A 117 13.52 20.13 -0.58
C PRO A 117 14.29 18.81 -0.75
N GLY A 118 13.60 17.77 -1.24
CA GLY A 118 14.17 16.42 -1.33
C GLY A 118 13.12 15.30 -1.35
N ARG A 119 13.56 14.07 -1.07
CA ARG A 119 12.70 12.88 -0.98
C ARG A 119 12.37 12.56 0.47
N PHE A 120 11.10 12.31 0.73
CA PHE A 120 10.52 11.94 2.02
C PHE A 120 9.83 10.59 1.91
N GLU A 121 9.79 9.83 3.00
CA GLU A 121 9.13 8.54 3.08
C GLU A 121 7.98 8.62 4.09
N ALA A 122 6.74 8.45 3.62
CA ALA A 122 5.54 8.39 4.44
C ALA A 122 5.19 6.91 4.73
N PRO A 123 5.41 6.42 5.97
CA PRO A 123 4.92 5.10 6.37
C PRO A 123 3.43 5.19 6.67
N VAL A 124 2.61 4.36 6.03
CA VAL A 124 1.18 4.21 6.31
C VAL A 124 0.93 2.77 6.75
N TYR A 125 0.32 2.63 7.92
CA TYR A 125 -0.09 1.37 8.50
C TYR A 125 -1.61 1.26 8.40
N PHE A 126 -2.07 0.09 7.99
CA PHE A 126 -3.48 -0.26 7.89
C PHE A 126 -3.72 -1.42 8.84
N THR A 127 -4.75 -1.32 9.67
CA THR A 127 -5.13 -2.36 10.64
C THR A 127 -6.60 -2.65 10.57
N ILE A 128 -6.95 -3.94 10.61
CA ILE A 128 -8.32 -4.38 10.81
C ILE A 128 -8.40 -5.05 12.19
N LYS A 129 -9.36 -4.64 13.00
CA LYS A 129 -9.61 -5.19 14.35
C LYS A 129 -11.06 -5.64 14.50
N ALA A 130 -11.32 -6.62 15.36
CA ALA A 130 -12.65 -6.92 15.87
C ALA A 130 -12.58 -6.92 17.39
N GLY A 131 -13.19 -5.91 18.01
CA GLY A 131 -12.92 -5.57 19.42
C GLY A 131 -11.42 -5.34 19.64
N ASP A 132 -10.85 -6.06 20.60
CA ASP A 132 -9.42 -6.00 20.94
C ASP A 132 -8.52 -6.88 20.05
N GLN A 133 -9.10 -7.76 19.21
CA GLN A 133 -8.32 -8.67 18.36
C GLN A 133 -7.92 -7.98 17.05
N ILE A 134 -6.61 -7.90 16.78
CA ILE A 134 -6.09 -7.51 15.46
C ILE A 134 -6.23 -8.70 14.49
N ILE A 135 -7.04 -8.52 13.44
CA ILE A 135 -7.28 -9.50 12.37
C ILE A 135 -6.16 -9.41 11.33
N ALA A 136 -5.87 -8.18 10.89
CA ALA A 136 -4.90 -7.93 9.84
C ALA A 136 -4.10 -6.66 10.12
N THR A 137 -2.86 -6.66 9.66
CA THR A 137 -2.01 -5.46 9.61
C THR A 137 -1.23 -5.46 8.31
N ARG A 138 -1.14 -4.29 7.69
CA ARG A 138 -0.31 -4.01 6.51
C ARG A 138 0.46 -2.72 6.72
N ALA A 139 1.61 -2.63 6.07
CA ALA A 139 2.43 -1.44 6.06
C ALA A 139 2.83 -1.13 4.63
N ARG A 140 2.74 0.15 4.25
CA ARG A 140 3.22 0.70 2.99
C ARG A 140 4.12 1.89 3.29
N LYS A 141 5.12 2.09 2.44
CA LYS A 141 5.96 3.29 2.45
C LYS A 141 5.74 3.98 1.13
N VAL A 142 5.31 5.22 1.19
CA VAL A 142 5.03 6.04 0.02
C VAL A 142 6.13 7.09 -0.06
N SER A 143 6.84 7.10 -1.17
CA SER A 143 7.98 7.98 -1.35
C SER A 143 7.52 9.25 -2.09
N VAL A 144 7.78 10.42 -1.49
CA VAL A 144 7.23 11.72 -1.88
C VAL A 144 8.39 12.68 -2.14
N SER A 145 8.43 13.32 -3.30
CA SER A 145 9.41 14.37 -3.62
C SER A 145 8.79 15.74 -3.44
N ILE A 146 9.54 16.65 -2.81
CA ILE A 146 9.19 18.07 -2.70
C ILE A 146 10.28 18.85 -3.44
N GLY A 147 9.88 19.62 -4.46
CA GLY A 147 10.75 20.43 -5.31
C GLY A 147 11.31 21.67 -4.60
N PRO A 148 12.32 22.35 -5.21
CA PRO A 148 13.03 23.46 -4.57
C PRO A 148 12.16 24.69 -4.22
N ASN A 149 11.01 24.83 -4.88
CA ASN A 149 10.05 25.93 -4.68
C ASN A 149 8.72 25.46 -4.07
N GLU A 150 8.66 24.21 -3.57
CA GLU A 150 7.45 23.62 -3.00
C GLU A 150 7.59 23.51 -1.47
N ALA A 151 6.55 23.92 -0.74
CA ALA A 151 6.49 23.73 0.71
C ALA A 151 5.89 22.37 1.10
N GLN A 152 5.26 21.66 0.16
CA GLN A 152 4.54 20.42 0.41
C GLN A 152 4.54 19.47 -0.79
N GLY A 153 4.38 18.18 -0.53
CA GLY A 153 4.09 17.16 -1.54
C GLY A 153 2.92 16.28 -1.10
N LEU A 154 1.98 16.01 -2.00
CA LEU A 154 0.83 15.13 -1.74
C LEU A 154 1.20 13.66 -2.02
N PHE A 155 0.50 12.73 -1.37
CA PHE A 155 0.60 11.32 -1.67
C PHE A 155 -0.73 10.59 -1.48
N THR A 156 -0.93 9.55 -2.28
CA THR A 156 -2.08 8.65 -2.16
C THR A 156 -1.55 7.21 -2.13
N VAL A 157 -2.11 6.39 -1.26
CA VAL A 157 -1.86 4.95 -1.20
C VAL A 157 -3.17 4.21 -1.02
N ILE A 158 -3.32 3.11 -1.76
CA ILE A 158 -4.45 2.20 -1.64
C ILE A 158 -3.88 0.87 -1.18
N GLU A 159 -4.39 0.35 -0.06
CA GLU A 159 -4.14 -1.03 0.36
C GLU A 159 -5.37 -1.88 0.07
N GLU A 160 -5.15 -2.97 -0.64
CA GLU A 160 -6.20 -3.90 -1.07
C GLU A 160 -5.97 -5.27 -0.44
N ASN A 161 -6.97 -6.15 -0.52
CA ASN A 161 -6.89 -7.52 -0.02
C ASN A 161 -6.66 -7.60 1.51
N LEU A 162 -7.24 -6.66 2.26
CA LEU A 162 -7.40 -6.76 3.71
C LEU A 162 -8.62 -7.66 3.98
N VAL A 163 -8.39 -8.97 4.04
CA VAL A 163 -9.47 -9.97 4.18
C VAL A 163 -9.91 -10.10 5.65
N VAL A 164 -11.22 -9.96 5.87
CA VAL A 164 -11.92 -10.22 7.13
C VAL A 164 -12.61 -11.59 7.05
N PRO A 165 -12.25 -12.58 7.88
CA PRO A 165 -12.90 -13.89 7.90
C PRO A 165 -14.40 -13.80 8.20
N ARG A 166 -15.24 -14.70 7.62
CA ARG A 166 -16.70 -14.67 7.83
C ARG A 166 -17.14 -14.43 9.29
N PRO A 167 -16.57 -15.13 10.31
CA PRO A 167 -17.02 -15.01 11.69
C PRO A 167 -16.85 -13.62 12.32
N LEU A 168 -16.03 -12.75 11.71
CA LEU A 168 -15.75 -11.38 12.15
C LEU A 168 -16.26 -10.34 11.15
N SER A 169 -16.94 -10.77 10.08
CA SER A 169 -17.38 -9.88 9.00
C SER A 169 -18.58 -9.00 9.36
N GLU A 170 -19.25 -9.28 10.49
CA GLU A 170 -20.39 -8.52 11.01
C GLU A 170 -19.99 -7.44 12.04
N SER A 171 -18.78 -7.52 12.60
CA SER A 171 -18.29 -6.58 13.61
C SER A 171 -16.75 -6.47 13.57
N TYR A 172 -16.28 -5.47 12.82
CA TYR A 172 -14.87 -5.09 12.74
C TYR A 172 -14.75 -3.58 12.57
N ASP A 173 -13.56 -3.04 12.86
CA ASP A 173 -13.21 -1.64 12.61
C ASP A 173 -11.99 -1.57 11.68
N ILE A 174 -11.92 -0.50 10.89
CA ILE A 174 -10.79 -0.19 10.00
C ILE A 174 -9.98 0.95 10.63
N GLY A 175 -8.70 0.71 10.88
CA GLY A 175 -7.76 1.70 11.43
C GLY A 175 -6.64 2.06 10.45
N VAL A 176 -6.25 3.33 10.44
CA VAL A 176 -5.08 3.85 9.70
C VAL A 176 -4.16 4.64 10.64
N SER A 177 -2.84 4.52 10.47
CA SER A 177 -1.86 5.31 11.24
C SER A 177 -0.57 5.57 10.48
N LEU A 178 0.06 6.73 10.73
CA LEU A 178 1.44 7.02 10.32
C LEU A 178 2.49 6.49 11.31
N HIS A 179 2.07 6.30 12.56
CA HIS A 179 2.85 5.59 13.57
C HIS A 179 2.63 4.07 13.45
N GLY A 180 3.59 3.28 13.94
CA GLY A 180 3.56 1.82 13.85
C GLY A 180 2.30 1.20 14.45
N ALA A 181 1.94 0.02 13.96
CA ALA A 181 0.69 -0.65 14.29
C ALA A 181 0.42 -0.72 15.82
N PRO A 182 -0.85 -0.50 16.26
CA PRO A 182 -1.24 -0.65 17.66
C PRO A 182 -0.80 -2.00 18.21
N GLY A 183 -0.32 -2.01 19.46
CA GLY A 183 0.30 -3.19 20.07
C GLY A 183 1.79 -3.38 19.77
N LYS A 184 2.37 -2.70 18.76
CA LYS A 184 3.83 -2.57 18.60
C LYS A 184 4.31 -1.21 19.05
N ALA A 185 4.23 -0.98 20.37
CA ALA A 185 4.95 0.10 21.03
C ALA A 185 6.41 0.11 20.52
N ALA A 186 6.86 1.24 19.98
CA ALA A 186 8.17 1.34 19.37
C ALA A 186 9.24 1.01 20.42
N VAL A 187 9.84 -0.18 20.32
CA VAL A 187 10.95 -0.59 21.18
C VAL A 187 12.04 0.44 20.99
N LYS A 188 12.18 1.34 21.97
CA LYS A 188 13.29 2.29 22.04
C LYS A 188 14.55 1.45 22.10
N ARG A 189 15.19 1.24 20.94
CA ARG A 189 16.51 0.63 20.84
C ARG A 189 17.44 1.50 21.68
N LYS A 190 17.66 1.11 22.94
CA LYS A 190 18.72 1.66 23.78
C LYS A 190 19.99 1.51 22.95
N ARG A 191 20.47 2.62 22.37
CA ARG A 191 21.79 2.65 21.76
C ARG A 191 22.73 2.23 22.88
N LYS A 192 23.36 1.05 22.73
CA LYS A 192 24.30 0.52 23.71
C LYS A 192 25.35 1.61 23.91
N ALA A 193 25.37 2.23 25.09
CA ALA A 193 26.31 3.28 25.37
C ALA A 193 27.71 2.67 25.30
N THR A 194 28.52 3.13 24.35
CA THR A 194 29.96 2.88 24.40
C THR A 194 30.46 3.54 25.68
N PRO A 195 31.07 2.79 26.63
CA PRO A 195 31.64 3.42 27.81
C PRO A 195 32.77 4.34 27.36
N ALA A 196 32.69 5.61 27.74
CA ALA A 196 33.79 6.54 27.55
C ALA A 196 34.97 6.06 28.40
N ALA A 197 36.14 5.86 27.77
CA ALA A 197 37.36 5.60 28.50
C ALA A 197 37.71 6.85 29.33
N ALA A 198 38.01 6.64 30.61
CA ALA A 198 38.25 7.72 31.55
C ALA A 198 39.52 8.50 31.19
N GLN A 199 39.45 9.82 31.34
CA GLN A 199 40.61 10.68 31.47
C GLN A 199 41.22 10.43 32.86
N ALA A 200 42.52 10.17 32.92
CA ALA A 200 43.29 10.18 34.15
C ALA A 200 44.53 11.04 33.91
N GLU A 201 44.45 12.29 34.37
CA GLU A 201 45.60 13.19 34.43
C GLU A 201 46.44 12.83 35.66
N THR A 202 47.73 12.55 35.47
CA THR A 202 48.74 12.59 36.54
C THR A 202 49.91 13.43 36.08
N SER A 203 50.17 14.51 36.82
CA SER A 203 51.23 15.50 36.56
C SER A 203 52.61 15.00 37.01
N PRO A 204 53.72 15.74 36.73
CA PRO A 204 55.04 15.15 36.55
C PRO A 204 55.85 14.98 37.84
N GLU A 205 56.80 14.04 37.82
CA GLU A 205 57.88 13.89 38.79
C GLU A 205 59.24 14.23 38.15
N ALA A 206 60.13 14.85 38.93
CA ALA A 206 61.43 15.33 38.49
C ALA A 206 62.56 14.35 38.84
N ALA A 207 63.51 14.12 37.92
CA ALA A 207 64.88 13.68 38.24
C ALA A 207 65.79 13.66 36.99
N GLN A 208 66.60 14.71 36.79
CA GLN A 208 68.01 14.68 36.35
C GLN A 208 68.56 16.11 36.23
#